data_AF-A0A1S3DNQ3-F1
#
_entry.id   AF-A0A1S3DNQ3-F1
#
_cell.length_a   1.000
_cell.length_b   1.000
_cell.length_c   1.000
_cell.angle_alpha   90.00
_cell.angle_beta   90.00
_cell.angle_gamma   90.00
#
_symmetry.space_group_name_H-M   'P 1'
#
loop_
_entity.id
_entity.type
_entity.pdbx_description
1 polymer ?
#
loop_
_entity_poly.entity_id
_entity_poly.type
_entity_poly.pdbx_seq_one_letter_code
_entity_poly.pdbx_strand_id
1 'polypeptide(L)'
;MAQVIEEPERKKGTVRFGTVLPNEKVEDEDFDPFDRHIEVPTANWETYIHFIKGSIGTGCLAMPSGFKSVGYLPGLFFGVFTGALTMMTLHLLMQIKYDVSKKMKYHVVQFPDVCELVMMEGPPSLRWLAKPLPIIVDFFIFWNHLGICCVYINFIADNFDQACHHFSPDTSLAKIHWELIITVVMIVLNQVKNLHFLSPFSSIGNILLTIGLGMVCYYIFRDGLDQPILRPGDVELFGKLYEVPLFMGTFLFASLGIGVLIALEDEMKTPSSYRKNPFGIFNMGFTTIIIIYLFVGVIGYYKYGQLVEGSITLNIPKDDP
;
A
#
# COMPACT_ATOMS: atom_id res chain seq x y z
N MET A 1 52.36 -25.88 1.05
CA MET A 1 51.97 -24.63 0.38
C MET A 1 50.51 -24.72 -0.04
N ALA A 2 49.59 -24.55 0.91
CA ALA A 2 48.17 -24.34 0.63
C ALA A 2 47.80 -23.06 1.38
N GLN A 3 47.52 -21.99 0.64
CA GLN A 3 47.16 -20.69 1.20
C GLN A 3 45.74 -20.77 1.76
N VAL A 4 45.64 -20.56 3.07
CA VAL A 4 44.41 -20.22 3.76
C VAL A 4 44.02 -18.82 3.29
N ILE A 5 42.85 -18.70 2.67
CA ILE A 5 42.24 -17.40 2.36
C ILE A 5 41.63 -16.91 3.68
N GLU A 6 42.31 -15.99 4.34
CA GLU A 6 41.77 -15.26 5.50
C GLU A 6 40.55 -14.45 5.06
N GLU A 7 39.41 -14.73 5.69
CA GLU A 7 38.23 -13.85 5.69
C GLU A 7 38.62 -12.52 6.34
N PRO A 8 38.34 -11.36 5.72
CA PRO A 8 38.70 -10.08 6.32
C PRO A 8 37.85 -9.87 7.58
N GLU A 9 38.52 -9.77 8.73
CA GLU A 9 37.92 -9.42 10.02
C GLU A 9 36.95 -8.24 9.87
N ARG A 10 35.67 -8.51 10.17
CA ARG A 10 34.61 -7.50 10.20
C ARG A 10 34.85 -6.60 11.41
N LYS A 11 35.56 -5.48 11.20
CA LYS A 11 35.77 -4.44 12.22
C LYS A 11 34.43 -4.04 12.85
N LYS A 12 34.30 -4.30 14.15
CA LYS A 12 33.27 -3.75 15.02
C LYS A 12 33.38 -2.23 15.02
N GLY A 13 32.27 -1.55 14.74
CA GLY A 13 32.13 -0.10 14.91
C GLY A 13 32.45 0.73 13.66
N THR A 14 31.51 0.79 12.71
CA THR A 14 31.37 1.96 11.84
C THR A 14 29.88 2.18 11.62
N VAL A 15 29.35 3.25 12.20
CA VAL A 15 27.99 3.72 11.93
C VAL A 15 27.97 4.18 10.48
N ARG A 16 27.55 3.30 9.57
CA ARG A 16 27.12 3.69 8.23
C ARG A 16 25.66 4.08 8.33
N PHE A 17 25.34 5.29 7.90
CA PHE A 17 23.96 5.74 7.74
C PHE A 17 23.17 4.68 6.94
N GLY A 18 22.15 4.08 7.57
CA GLY A 18 21.09 3.35 6.88
C GLY A 18 21.13 1.82 6.84
N THR A 19 22.19 1.13 7.30
CA THR A 19 22.27 -0.35 7.24
C THR A 19 22.15 -0.96 8.64
N VAL A 20 20.92 -1.20 9.09
CA VAL A 20 20.67 -2.04 10.27
C VAL A 20 20.34 -3.46 9.78
N LEU A 21 21.39 -4.23 9.46
CA LEU A 21 21.24 -5.69 9.45
C LEU A 21 20.79 -6.11 10.86
N PRO A 22 19.92 -7.13 11.00
CA PRO A 22 19.58 -7.65 12.32
C PRO A 22 20.84 -8.01 13.09
N ASN A 23 20.81 -7.75 14.40
CA ASN A 23 21.98 -7.86 15.27
C ASN A 23 22.53 -9.30 15.42
N GLU A 24 21.85 -10.33 14.90
CA GLU A 24 22.32 -11.72 15.01
C GLU A 24 22.19 -12.49 13.70
N LYS A 25 23.34 -12.98 13.23
CA LYS A 25 23.44 -14.07 12.25
C LYS A 25 23.36 -15.36 13.05
N VAL A 26 22.46 -16.26 12.70
CA VAL A 26 22.29 -17.54 13.42
C VAL A 26 23.33 -18.54 12.90
N GLU A 27 24.03 -19.25 13.80
CA GLU A 27 25.09 -20.22 13.43
C GLU A 27 24.56 -21.66 13.23
N ASP A 28 23.29 -21.84 12.84
CA ASP A 28 22.68 -23.16 12.63
C ASP A 28 22.79 -23.64 11.17
N GLU A 29 23.13 -24.92 10.94
CA GLU A 29 23.21 -25.53 9.60
C GLU A 29 21.82 -25.79 8.99
N ASP A 30 20.79 -26.04 9.80
CA ASP A 30 19.40 -26.28 9.38
C ASP A 30 18.49 -25.05 9.63
N PHE A 31 19.06 -23.85 9.47
CA PHE A 31 18.33 -22.59 9.69
C PHE A 31 17.10 -22.44 8.78
N ASP A 32 15.92 -22.36 9.40
CA ASP A 32 14.68 -21.88 8.77
C ASP A 32 14.38 -20.45 9.26
N PRO A 33 14.33 -19.43 8.36
CA PRO A 33 13.97 -18.06 8.74
C PRO A 33 12.69 -17.93 9.56
N PHE A 34 11.76 -18.88 9.40
CA PHE A 34 10.48 -18.90 10.12
C PHE A 34 10.49 -19.58 11.48
N ASP A 35 11.56 -20.29 11.85
CA ASP A 35 11.71 -20.86 13.19
C ASP A 35 12.21 -19.78 14.17
N ARG A 36 11.32 -18.86 14.52
CA ARG A 36 11.61 -17.73 15.42
C ARG A 36 10.62 -17.66 16.56
N HIS A 37 11.07 -17.12 17.70
CA HIS A 37 10.20 -16.87 18.83
C HIS A 37 9.32 -15.64 18.57
N ILE A 38 8.01 -15.85 18.42
CA ILE A 38 7.01 -14.78 18.30
C ILE A 38 6.20 -14.76 19.60
N GLU A 39 6.25 -13.67 20.36
CA GLU A 39 5.58 -13.58 21.68
C GLU A 39 4.07 -13.82 21.57
N VAL A 40 3.43 -13.29 20.52
CA VAL A 40 2.00 -13.47 20.24
C VAL A 40 1.79 -13.68 18.73
N PRO A 41 1.82 -14.93 18.25
CA PRO A 41 1.68 -15.21 16.82
C PRO A 41 0.22 -15.05 16.36
N THR A 42 0.02 -14.49 15.17
CA THR A 42 -1.32 -14.29 14.58
C THR A 42 -1.85 -15.56 13.92
N ALA A 43 -3.16 -15.81 14.08
CA ALA A 43 -3.85 -16.89 13.39
C ALA A 43 -4.14 -16.52 11.92
N ASN A 44 -4.26 -17.53 11.04
CA ASN A 44 -4.47 -17.33 9.61
C ASN A 44 -5.64 -16.40 9.25
N TRP A 45 -6.75 -16.50 10.00
CA TRP A 45 -7.92 -15.63 9.80
C TRP A 45 -7.67 -14.19 10.27
N GLU A 46 -6.96 -14.01 11.37
CA GLU A 46 -6.56 -12.69 11.87
C GLU A 46 -5.63 -12.02 10.88
N THR A 47 -4.62 -12.74 10.37
CA THR A 47 -3.72 -12.26 9.32
C THR A 47 -4.49 -11.86 8.07
N TYR A 48 -5.49 -12.64 7.64
CA TYR A 48 -6.35 -12.28 6.51
C TYR A 48 -7.11 -10.97 6.77
N ILE A 49 -7.71 -10.80 7.95
CA ILE A 49 -8.39 -9.55 8.32
C ILE A 49 -7.39 -8.38 8.34
N HIS A 50 -6.20 -8.57 8.91
CA HIS A 50 -5.16 -7.55 8.93
C HIS A 50 -4.68 -7.19 7.52
N PHE A 51 -4.62 -8.17 6.61
CA PHE A 51 -4.34 -7.96 5.19
C PHE A 51 -5.36 -7.00 4.59
N ILE A 52 -6.65 -7.33 4.69
CA ILE A 52 -7.73 -6.52 4.12
C ILE A 52 -7.73 -5.11 4.73
N LYS A 53 -7.63 -5.00 6.06
CA LYS A 53 -7.58 -3.71 6.75
C LYS A 53 -6.37 -2.88 6.37
N GLY A 54 -5.20 -3.50 6.21
CA GLY A 54 -3.96 -2.82 5.85
C GLY A 54 -3.92 -2.32 4.41
N SER A 55 -4.73 -2.90 3.53
CA SER A 55 -4.79 -2.52 2.11
C SER A 55 -5.99 -1.62 1.75
N ILE A 56 -7.07 -1.63 2.53
CA ILE A 56 -8.19 -0.70 2.29
C ILE A 56 -7.82 0.66 2.88
N GLY A 57 -7.34 1.55 2.00
CA GLY A 57 -7.02 2.95 2.32
C GLY A 57 -7.80 3.96 1.48
N THR A 58 -7.39 5.22 1.55
CA THR A 58 -7.97 6.32 0.77
C THR A 58 -7.82 6.13 -0.74
N GLY A 59 -6.83 5.36 -1.21
CA GLY A 59 -6.67 5.06 -2.62
C GLY A 59 -7.84 4.27 -3.24
N CYS A 60 -8.57 3.47 -2.45
CA CYS A 60 -9.81 2.82 -2.91
C CYS A 60 -10.88 3.86 -3.32
N LEU A 61 -10.95 4.99 -2.60
CA LEU A 61 -11.91 6.07 -2.85
C LEU A 61 -11.61 6.84 -4.14
N ALA A 62 -10.39 6.76 -4.66
CA ALA A 62 -9.98 7.36 -5.93
C ALA A 62 -10.22 6.45 -7.15
N MET A 63 -10.54 5.16 -6.94
CA MET A 63 -10.79 4.20 -8.03
C MET A 63 -11.84 4.67 -9.04
N PRO A 64 -12.99 5.25 -8.63
CA PRO A 64 -13.98 5.77 -9.57
C PRO A 64 -13.40 6.82 -10.53
N SER A 65 -12.53 7.71 -10.02
CA SER A 65 -11.86 8.73 -10.84
C SER A 65 -10.91 8.09 -11.85
N GLY A 66 -10.27 6.98 -11.49
CA GLY A 66 -9.48 6.18 -12.42
C GLY A 66 -10.35 5.64 -13.57
N PHE A 67 -11.49 5.03 -13.25
CA PHE A 67 -12.42 4.52 -14.27
C PHE A 67 -12.96 5.62 -15.17
N LYS A 68 -13.18 6.83 -14.64
CA LYS A 68 -13.55 8.01 -15.42
C LYS A 68 -12.54 8.37 -16.50
N SER A 69 -11.24 8.19 -16.26
CA SER A 69 -10.18 8.49 -17.23
C SER A 69 -10.13 7.53 -18.41
N VAL A 70 -10.33 6.23 -18.15
CA VAL A 70 -10.09 5.17 -19.15
C VAL A 70 -11.35 4.46 -19.64
N GLY A 71 -12.49 4.70 -19.00
CA GLY A 71 -13.75 4.01 -19.26
C GLY A 71 -13.79 2.59 -18.68
N TYR A 72 -14.93 1.92 -18.82
CA TYR A 72 -15.16 0.62 -18.18
C TYR A 72 -14.29 -0.52 -18.68
N LEU A 73 -14.29 -0.77 -19.98
CA LEU A 73 -13.63 -1.96 -20.53
C LEU A 73 -12.11 -1.85 -20.36
N PRO A 74 -11.45 -0.73 -20.71
CA PRO A 74 -10.04 -0.56 -20.42
C PRO A 74 -9.75 -0.57 -18.91
N GLY A 75 -10.59 0.07 -18.08
CA GLY A 75 -10.40 0.06 -16.62
C GLY A 75 -10.46 -1.33 -15.99
N LEU A 76 -11.43 -2.17 -16.39
CA LEU A 76 -11.52 -3.56 -15.94
C LEU A 76 -10.31 -4.38 -16.39
N PHE A 77 -9.97 -4.29 -17.68
CA PHE A 77 -8.85 -5.05 -18.24
C PHE A 77 -7.52 -4.64 -17.60
N PHE A 78 -7.18 -3.34 -17.61
CA PHE A 78 -5.94 -2.83 -17.04
C PHE A 78 -5.92 -2.94 -15.51
N GLY A 79 -7.07 -2.95 -14.84
CA GLY A 79 -7.16 -3.11 -13.39
C GLY A 79 -6.81 -4.52 -12.97
N VAL A 80 -7.39 -5.53 -13.63
CA VAL A 80 -7.02 -6.94 -13.44
C VAL A 80 -5.57 -7.18 -13.83
N PHE A 81 -5.12 -6.63 -14.97
CA PHE A 81 -3.73 -6.74 -15.42
C PHE A 81 -2.75 -6.15 -14.40
N THR A 82 -3.00 -4.94 -13.91
CA THR A 82 -2.14 -4.28 -12.92
C THR A 82 -2.14 -5.04 -11.61
N GLY A 83 -3.31 -5.47 -11.13
CA GLY A 83 -3.42 -6.31 -9.93
C GLY A 83 -2.65 -7.62 -10.06
N ALA A 84 -2.79 -8.35 -11.17
CA ALA A 84 -2.07 -9.58 -11.43
C ALA A 84 -0.54 -9.36 -11.51
N LEU A 85 -0.10 -8.28 -12.16
CA LEU A 85 1.30 -7.90 -12.24
C LEU A 85 1.87 -7.61 -10.83
N THR A 86 1.19 -6.77 -10.04
CA THR A 86 1.61 -6.46 -8.66
C THR A 86 1.66 -7.71 -7.80
N MET A 87 0.63 -8.57 -7.89
CA MET A 87 0.58 -9.85 -7.18
C MET A 87 1.77 -10.76 -7.54
N MET A 88 2.11 -10.86 -8.83
CA MET A 88 3.26 -11.63 -9.30
C MET A 88 4.58 -11.06 -8.77
N THR A 89 4.76 -9.73 -8.85
CA THR A 89 5.97 -9.06 -8.34
C THR A 89 6.14 -9.26 -6.84
N LEU A 90 5.04 -9.22 -6.08
CA LEU A 90 5.07 -9.44 -4.63
C LEU A 90 5.40 -10.89 -4.27
N HIS A 91 4.87 -11.88 -4.98
CA HIS A 91 5.28 -13.28 -4.82
C HIS A 91 6.77 -13.46 -5.03
N LEU A 92 7.28 -12.92 -6.14
CA LEU A 92 8.70 -12.99 -6.46
C LEU A 92 9.55 -12.32 -5.37
N LEU A 93 9.12 -11.15 -4.87
CA LEU A 93 9.79 -10.43 -3.81
C LEU A 93 9.85 -11.24 -2.50
N MET A 94 8.72 -11.82 -2.07
CA MET A 94 8.67 -12.62 -0.84
C MET A 94 9.50 -13.91 -0.95
N GLN A 95 9.53 -14.53 -2.13
CA GLN A 95 10.40 -15.69 -2.40
C GLN A 95 11.88 -15.32 -2.30
N ILE A 96 12.30 -14.24 -2.97
CA ILE A 96 13.69 -13.76 -2.91
C ILE A 96 14.09 -13.40 -1.48
N LYS A 97 13.22 -12.68 -0.75
CA LYS A 97 13.47 -12.32 0.66
C LYS A 97 13.68 -13.57 1.52
N TYR A 98 12.85 -14.61 1.33
CA TYR A 98 12.99 -15.88 2.03
C TYR A 98 14.31 -16.59 1.71
N ASP A 99 14.63 -16.76 0.42
CA ASP A 99 15.84 -17.47 -0.01
C ASP A 99 17.12 -16.78 0.49
N VAL A 100 17.14 -15.45 0.44
CA VAL A 100 18.25 -14.64 0.96
C VAL A 100 18.34 -14.75 2.48
N SER A 101 17.21 -14.65 3.19
CA SER A 101 17.17 -14.80 4.66
C SER A 101 17.72 -16.16 5.08
N LYS A 102 17.33 -17.22 4.37
CA LYS A 102 17.81 -18.59 4.61
C LYS A 102 19.31 -18.73 4.35
N LYS A 103 19.79 -18.25 3.20
CA LYS A 103 21.21 -18.35 2.81
C LYS A 103 22.12 -17.54 3.74
N MET A 104 21.68 -16.35 4.15
CA MET A 104 22.48 -15.43 4.97
C MET A 104 22.35 -15.69 6.47
N LYS A 105 21.42 -16.57 6.87
CA LYS A 105 21.08 -16.91 8.26
C LYS A 105 20.62 -15.71 9.09
N TYR A 106 19.72 -14.92 8.51
CA TYR A 106 19.05 -13.79 9.16
C TYR A 106 17.54 -14.05 9.22
N HIS A 107 16.88 -13.71 10.34
CA HIS A 107 15.43 -13.88 10.49
C HIS A 107 14.60 -12.83 9.73
N VAL A 108 15.11 -11.60 9.57
CA VAL A 108 14.39 -10.52 8.88
C VAL A 108 15.40 -9.69 8.10
N VAL A 109 15.27 -9.58 6.78
CA VAL A 109 16.14 -8.72 5.96
C VAL A 109 15.29 -7.61 5.35
N GLN A 110 15.73 -6.36 5.48
CA GLN A 110 15.06 -5.21 4.87
C GLN A 110 15.19 -5.25 3.34
N PHE A 111 14.21 -4.70 2.63
CA PHE A 111 14.18 -4.78 1.17
C PHE A 111 15.43 -4.19 0.46
N PRO A 112 15.97 -3.02 0.85
CA PRO A 112 17.22 -2.50 0.27
C PRO A 112 18.41 -3.44 0.47
N ASP A 113 18.50 -4.06 1.66
CA ASP A 113 19.58 -5.00 1.99
C ASP A 113 19.45 -6.30 1.19
N VAL A 114 18.22 -6.80 1.00
CA VAL A 114 17.95 -7.95 0.11
C VAL A 114 18.49 -7.65 -1.29
N CYS A 115 18.28 -6.44 -1.82
CA CYS A 115 18.78 -6.04 -3.12
C CYS A 115 20.32 -6.06 -3.20
N GLU A 116 21.03 -5.54 -2.20
CA GLU A 116 22.50 -5.60 -2.15
C GLU A 116 22.99 -7.05 -2.12
N LEU A 117 22.44 -7.87 -1.23
CA LEU A 117 22.87 -9.25 -1.01
C LEU A 117 22.64 -10.12 -2.26
N VAL A 118 21.48 -10.00 -2.89
CA VAL A 118 21.18 -10.70 -4.15
C VAL A 118 22.15 -10.27 -5.25
N MET A 119 22.47 -8.98 -5.33
CA MET A 119 23.36 -8.45 -6.37
C MET A 119 24.82 -8.86 -6.14
N MET A 120 25.27 -8.99 -4.89
CA MET A 120 26.60 -9.52 -4.57
C MET A 120 26.76 -10.99 -4.97
N GLU A 121 25.73 -11.80 -4.72
CA GLU A 121 25.69 -13.21 -5.10
C GLU A 121 25.38 -13.44 -6.58
N GLY A 122 24.88 -12.41 -7.26
CA GLY A 122 24.50 -12.42 -8.66
C GLY A 122 25.67 -12.53 -9.66
N PRO A 123 25.38 -12.44 -10.96
CA PRO A 123 26.37 -12.60 -12.02
C PRO A 123 27.49 -11.54 -11.90
N PRO A 124 28.76 -11.91 -12.16
CA PRO A 124 29.89 -10.99 -11.99
C PRO A 124 29.76 -9.65 -12.70
N SER A 125 29.04 -9.60 -13.82
CA SER A 125 28.77 -8.40 -14.61
C SER A 125 27.89 -7.36 -13.91
N LEU A 126 27.06 -7.77 -12.94
CA LEU A 126 26.14 -6.87 -12.23
C LEU A 126 26.58 -6.57 -10.80
N ARG A 127 27.60 -7.25 -10.26
CA ARG A 127 28.09 -7.06 -8.87
C ARG A 127 28.55 -5.65 -8.55
N TRP A 128 29.00 -4.89 -9.55
CA TRP A 128 29.39 -3.49 -9.37
C TRP A 128 28.21 -2.62 -8.90
N LEU A 129 26.98 -3.01 -9.24
CA LEU A 129 25.75 -2.31 -8.86
C LEU A 129 25.32 -2.63 -7.41
N ALA A 130 25.90 -3.65 -6.76
CA ALA A 130 25.44 -4.11 -5.44
C ALA A 130 25.50 -3.02 -4.37
N LYS A 131 26.57 -2.22 -4.33
CA LYS A 131 26.75 -1.15 -3.35
C LYS A 131 25.88 0.09 -3.57
N PRO A 132 25.70 0.61 -4.81
CA PRO A 132 24.79 1.73 -5.03
C PRO A 132 23.30 1.35 -5.00
N LEU A 133 22.95 0.07 -5.17
CA LEU A 133 21.55 -0.36 -5.31
C LEU A 133 20.68 -0.05 -4.07
N PRO A 134 21.09 -0.29 -2.82
CA PRO A 134 20.32 0.12 -1.63
C PRO A 134 19.99 1.61 -1.63
N ILE A 135 20.96 2.46 -1.98
CA ILE A 135 20.78 3.92 -2.02
C ILE A 135 19.74 4.30 -3.08
N ILE A 136 19.77 3.65 -4.24
CA ILE A 136 18.79 3.87 -5.31
C ILE A 136 17.39 3.42 -4.85
N VAL A 137 17.30 2.24 -4.23
CA VAL A 137 16.04 1.69 -3.73
C VAL A 137 15.46 2.60 -2.64
N ASP A 138 16.27 3.01 -1.66
CA ASP A 138 15.87 3.95 -0.60
C ASP A 138 15.40 5.28 -1.17
N PHE A 139 16.07 5.80 -2.20
CA PHE A 139 15.63 7.01 -2.90
C PHE A 139 14.22 6.88 -3.50
N PHE A 140 13.93 5.77 -4.18
CA PHE A 140 12.60 5.51 -4.72
C PHE A 140 11.55 5.28 -3.63
N ILE A 141 11.90 4.55 -2.57
CA ILE A 141 11.03 4.32 -1.41
C ILE A 141 10.69 5.67 -0.76
N PHE A 142 11.68 6.53 -0.55
CA PHE A 142 11.50 7.87 0.01
C PHE A 142 10.54 8.71 -0.84
N TRP A 143 10.77 8.76 -2.16
CA TRP A 143 9.90 9.52 -3.06
C TRP A 143 8.47 8.99 -3.08
N ASN A 144 8.31 7.67 -3.07
CA ASN A 144 7.00 7.03 -2.99
C ASN A 144 6.26 7.42 -1.71
N HIS A 145 6.92 7.37 -0.54
CA HIS A 145 6.33 7.78 0.73
C HIS A 145 6.00 9.26 0.77
N LEU A 146 6.86 10.12 0.20
CA LEU A 146 6.58 11.55 0.08
C LEU A 146 5.30 11.79 -0.73
N GLY A 147 5.16 11.13 -1.88
CA GLY A 147 3.96 11.22 -2.72
C GLY A 147 2.69 10.77 -1.99
N ILE A 148 2.78 9.68 -1.23
CA ILE A 148 1.68 9.19 -0.40
C ILE A 148 1.24 10.23 0.62
N CYS A 149 2.19 10.84 1.34
CA CYS A 149 1.92 11.91 2.30
C CYS A 149 1.19 13.09 1.62
N CYS A 150 1.63 13.51 0.44
CA CYS A 150 0.99 14.59 -0.31
C CYS A 150 -0.47 14.26 -0.66
N VAL A 151 -0.75 13.04 -1.15
CA VAL A 151 -2.11 12.63 -1.49
C VAL A 151 -3.00 12.56 -0.25
N TYR A 152 -2.48 12.08 0.89
CA TYR A 152 -3.23 12.07 2.14
C TYR A 152 -3.55 13.48 2.63
N ILE A 153 -2.60 14.42 2.60
CA ILE A 153 -2.86 15.82 2.98
C ILE A 153 -3.93 16.43 2.09
N ASN A 154 -3.82 16.25 0.77
CA ASN A 154 -4.81 16.74 -0.19
C ASN A 154 -6.21 16.15 0.09
N PHE A 155 -6.29 14.83 0.31
CA PHE A 155 -7.54 14.16 0.64
C PHE A 155 -8.17 14.69 1.94
N ILE A 156 -7.39 14.84 3.01
CA ILE A 156 -7.91 15.37 4.29
C ILE A 156 -8.34 16.82 4.11
N ALA A 157 -7.58 17.63 3.37
CA ALA A 157 -7.91 19.03 3.11
C ALA A 157 -9.22 19.18 2.35
N ASP A 158 -9.43 18.39 1.30
CA ASP A 158 -10.67 18.41 0.53
C ASP A 158 -11.89 18.02 1.38
N ASN A 159 -11.78 16.97 2.18
CA ASN A 159 -12.89 16.54 3.04
C ASN A 159 -13.15 17.54 4.18
N PHE A 160 -12.11 18.16 4.74
CA PHE A 160 -12.26 19.15 5.81
C PHE A 160 -12.85 20.46 5.29
N ASP A 161 -12.41 20.90 4.11
CA ASP A 161 -12.96 22.07 3.44
C ASP A 161 -14.46 21.91 3.16
N GLN A 162 -14.86 20.74 2.63
CA GLN A 162 -16.28 20.43 2.42
C GLN A 162 -17.08 20.41 3.73
N ALA A 163 -16.54 19.80 4.79
CA ALA A 163 -17.20 19.78 6.09
C ALA A 163 -17.36 21.19 6.68
N CYS A 164 -16.33 22.03 6.60
CA CYS A 164 -16.38 23.39 7.13
C CYS A 164 -17.37 24.28 6.38
N HIS A 165 -17.45 24.19 5.05
CA HIS A 165 -18.44 24.94 4.27
C HIS A 165 -19.88 24.52 4.61
N HIS A 166 -20.11 23.26 4.99
CA HIS A 166 -21.43 22.79 5.42
C HIS A 166 -21.82 23.36 6.80
N PHE A 167 -20.92 23.32 7.80
CA PHE A 167 -21.23 23.81 9.15
C PHE A 167 -21.13 25.33 9.32
N SER A 168 -20.27 25.99 8.56
CA SER A 168 -19.98 27.42 8.66
C SER A 168 -19.83 28.04 7.25
N PRO A 169 -20.95 28.37 6.57
CA PRO A 169 -20.94 28.81 5.17
C PRO A 169 -20.15 30.11 4.91
N ASP A 170 -19.95 30.94 5.93
CA ASP A 170 -19.23 32.21 5.84
C ASP A 170 -17.69 32.04 5.88
N THR A 171 -17.18 30.81 6.08
CA THR A 171 -15.75 30.54 6.19
C THR A 171 -15.11 30.51 4.81
N SER A 172 -14.54 31.64 4.36
CA SER A 172 -13.89 31.77 3.05
C SER A 172 -12.40 31.42 3.08
N LEU A 173 -12.03 30.28 3.67
CA LEU A 173 -10.65 29.79 3.58
C LEU A 173 -10.44 29.08 2.24
N ALA A 174 -9.44 29.52 1.46
CA ALA A 174 -9.03 28.77 0.28
C ALA A 174 -8.40 27.43 0.68
N LYS A 175 -8.62 26.37 -0.11
CA LYS A 175 -8.08 25.00 0.09
C LYS A 175 -6.61 24.95 0.52
N ILE A 176 -5.74 25.79 -0.05
CA ILE A 176 -4.31 25.84 0.29
C ILE A 176 -4.06 26.12 1.79
N HIS A 177 -4.96 26.86 2.45
CA HIS A 177 -4.87 27.10 3.89
C HIS A 177 -5.17 25.83 4.69
N TRP A 178 -6.15 25.03 4.27
CA TRP A 178 -6.41 23.73 4.88
C TRP A 178 -5.24 22.77 4.71
N GLU A 179 -4.66 22.69 3.52
CA GLU A 179 -3.46 21.89 3.25
C GLU A 179 -2.29 22.31 4.15
N LEU A 180 -2.06 23.62 4.32
CA LEU A 180 -1.01 24.13 5.21
C LEU A 180 -1.28 23.76 6.68
N ILE A 181 -2.51 23.96 7.17
CA ILE A 181 -2.91 23.65 8.54
C ILE A 181 -2.72 22.15 8.82
N ILE A 182 -3.20 21.29 7.93
CA ILE A 182 -3.08 19.84 8.05
C ILE A 182 -1.61 19.41 8.00
N THR A 183 -0.80 20.04 7.14
CA THR A 183 0.65 19.77 7.08
C THR A 183 1.32 20.09 8.42
N VAL A 184 1.01 21.24 9.03
CA VAL A 184 1.56 21.61 10.35
C VAL A 184 1.13 20.61 11.41
N VAL A 185 -0.15 20.20 11.43
CA VAL A 185 -0.66 19.18 12.36
C VAL A 185 0.06 17.85 12.18
N MET A 186 0.24 17.39 10.93
CA MET A 186 0.96 16.15 10.60
C MET A 186 2.43 16.21 11.05
N ILE A 187 3.12 17.34 10.88
CA ILE A 187 4.49 17.52 11.38
C ILE A 187 4.54 17.34 12.90
N VAL A 188 3.60 17.93 13.64
CA VAL A 188 3.53 17.79 15.10
C VAL A 188 3.25 16.33 15.51
N LEU A 189 2.32 15.66 14.83
CA LEU A 189 2.00 14.25 15.09
C LEU A 189 3.19 13.33 14.80
N ASN A 190 3.99 13.63 13.77
CA ASN A 190 5.21 12.87 13.45
C ASN A 190 6.32 13.00 14.50
N GLN A 191 6.25 13.98 15.41
CA GLN A 191 7.20 14.10 16.53
C GLN A 191 6.92 13.12 17.68
N VAL A 192 5.79 12.39 17.63
CA VAL A 192 5.47 11.34 18.59
C VAL A 192 6.41 10.15 18.37
N LYS A 193 7.47 10.07 19.18
CA LYS A 193 8.49 9.02 19.07
C LYS A 193 8.01 7.62 19.47
N ASN A 194 6.90 7.54 20.21
CA ASN A 194 6.41 6.29 20.76
C ASN A 194 5.13 5.86 20.02
N LEU A 195 5.32 4.97 19.05
CA LEU A 195 4.27 4.40 18.19
C LEU A 195 3.18 3.66 18.98
N HIS A 196 3.47 3.21 20.21
CA HIS A 196 2.47 2.58 21.07
C HIS A 196 1.30 3.53 21.38
N PHE A 197 1.57 4.83 21.53
CA PHE A 197 0.49 5.81 21.73
C PHE A 197 -0.38 5.99 20.49
N LEU A 198 0.16 5.75 19.28
CA LEU A 198 -0.57 5.89 18.02
C LEU A 198 -1.44 4.67 17.69
N SER A 199 -1.06 3.49 18.17
CA SER A 199 -1.78 2.22 17.90
C SER A 199 -3.29 2.26 18.19
N PRO A 200 -3.78 2.73 19.35
CA PRO A 200 -5.22 2.83 19.60
C PRO A 200 -5.92 3.85 18.69
N PHE A 201 -5.27 4.99 18.39
CA PHE A 201 -5.82 5.98 17.45
C PHE A 201 -5.92 5.42 16.02
N SER A 202 -4.91 4.70 15.56
CA SER A 202 -4.93 4.02 14.26
C SER A 202 -6.07 3.00 14.18
N SER A 203 -6.30 2.25 15.26
CA SER A 203 -7.40 1.29 15.34
C SER A 203 -8.77 1.98 15.21
N ILE A 204 -8.97 3.10 15.91
CA ILE A 204 -10.19 3.93 15.77
C ILE A 204 -10.30 4.47 14.33
N GLY A 205 -9.21 4.98 13.77
CA GLY A 205 -9.16 5.48 12.39
C GLY A 205 -9.58 4.43 11.37
N ASN A 206 -9.12 3.18 11.52
CA ASN A 206 -9.51 2.08 10.64
C ASN A 206 -11.01 1.74 10.75
N ILE A 207 -11.60 1.83 11.95
CA ILE A 207 -13.04 1.65 12.15
C ILE A 207 -13.80 2.77 11.45
N LEU A 208 -13.40 4.03 11.65
CA LEU A 208 -14.02 5.19 10.98
C LEU A 208 -13.89 5.11 9.46
N LEU A 209 -12.75 4.65 8.94
CA LEU A 209 -12.55 4.43 7.51
C LEU A 209 -13.50 3.36 6.97
N THR A 210 -13.68 2.26 7.72
CA THR A 210 -14.62 1.19 7.35
C THR A 210 -16.06 1.71 7.32
N ILE A 211 -16.46 2.53 8.31
CA ILE A 211 -17.77 3.18 8.35
C ILE A 211 -17.93 4.14 7.17
N GLY A 212 -16.91 4.96 6.88
CA GLY A 212 -16.89 5.89 5.75
C GLY A 212 -17.06 5.18 4.41
N LEU A 213 -16.36 4.07 4.19
CA LEU A 213 -16.53 3.24 3.01
C LEU A 213 -17.95 2.64 2.94
N GLY A 214 -18.49 2.20 4.09
CA GLY A 214 -19.88 1.76 4.20
C GLY A 214 -20.89 2.84 3.81
N MET A 215 -20.68 4.09 4.25
CA MET A 215 -21.52 5.24 3.89
C MET A 215 -21.42 5.56 2.40
N VAL A 216 -20.22 5.54 1.82
CA VAL A 216 -20.04 5.71 0.36
C VAL A 216 -20.85 4.66 -0.39
N CYS A 217 -20.74 3.37 -0.02
CA CYS A 217 -21.54 2.32 -0.61
C CYS A 217 -23.04 2.57 -0.43
N TYR A 218 -23.47 2.98 0.77
CA TYR A 218 -24.88 3.30 1.05
C TYR A 218 -25.40 4.41 0.12
N TYR A 219 -24.70 5.53 -0.03
CA TYR A 219 -25.12 6.63 -0.92
C TYR A 219 -25.14 6.23 -2.39
N ILE A 220 -24.23 5.34 -2.82
CA ILE A 220 -24.24 4.79 -4.18
C ILE A 220 -25.52 3.98 -4.44
N PHE A 221 -25.98 3.19 -3.47
CA PHE A 221 -27.14 2.29 -3.61
C PHE A 221 -28.48 2.88 -3.16
N ARG A 222 -28.51 3.94 -2.34
CA ARG A 222 -29.71 4.51 -1.70
C ARG A 222 -30.78 4.91 -2.70
N ASP A 223 -30.42 5.64 -3.76
CA ASP A 223 -31.38 6.13 -4.77
C ASP A 223 -31.60 5.12 -5.92
N GLY A 224 -31.14 3.87 -5.73
CA GLY A 224 -31.11 2.85 -6.78
C GLY A 224 -30.03 3.09 -7.84
N LEU A 225 -29.65 2.01 -8.52
CA LEU A 225 -28.85 2.04 -9.76
C LEU A 225 -29.70 2.48 -10.97
N ASP A 226 -31.00 2.68 -10.74
CA ASP A 226 -32.05 2.89 -11.74
C ASP A 226 -32.28 4.39 -12.01
N GLN A 227 -31.84 5.26 -11.09
CA GLN A 227 -31.71 6.70 -11.27
C GLN A 227 -30.24 7.12 -11.08
N PRO A 228 -29.37 6.74 -12.01
CA PRO A 228 -28.06 7.36 -12.04
C PRO A 228 -28.24 8.86 -12.34
N ILE A 229 -27.39 9.72 -11.78
CA ILE A 229 -27.39 11.18 -12.08
C ILE A 229 -27.07 11.44 -13.58
N LEU A 230 -26.74 10.37 -14.30
CA LEU A 230 -26.31 10.30 -15.68
C LEU A 230 -27.32 10.86 -16.68
N ARG A 231 -26.79 11.63 -17.62
CA ARG A 231 -27.34 11.79 -18.97
C ARG A 231 -26.83 10.65 -19.87
N PRO A 232 -27.55 10.28 -20.94
CA PRO A 232 -27.02 9.34 -21.93
C PRO A 232 -25.66 9.82 -22.46
N GLY A 233 -24.59 9.04 -22.24
CA GLY A 233 -23.22 9.36 -22.66
C GLY A 233 -22.25 9.75 -21.54
N ASP A 234 -22.71 9.93 -20.30
CA ASP A 234 -21.83 10.29 -19.17
C ASP A 234 -20.95 9.12 -18.68
N VAL A 235 -21.21 7.91 -19.16
CA VAL A 235 -20.36 6.75 -18.91
C VAL A 235 -19.80 6.20 -20.21
N GLU A 236 -18.49 6.24 -20.32
CA GLU A 236 -17.78 5.77 -21.50
C GLU A 236 -17.38 4.31 -21.33
N LEU A 237 -17.85 3.47 -22.27
CA LEU A 237 -17.42 2.06 -22.32
C LEU A 237 -15.92 1.97 -22.67
N PHE A 238 -15.48 2.86 -23.56
CA PHE A 238 -14.09 3.09 -23.94
C PHE A 238 -13.77 4.56 -23.73
N GLY A 239 -12.96 4.86 -22.72
CA GLY A 239 -12.41 6.19 -22.51
C GLY A 239 -11.10 6.37 -23.25
N LYS A 240 -10.24 7.25 -22.73
CA LYS A 240 -9.02 7.66 -23.43
C LYS A 240 -7.87 6.72 -23.11
N LEU A 241 -7.41 5.97 -24.11
CA LEU A 241 -6.33 5.01 -23.94
C LEU A 241 -4.98 5.65 -23.53
N TYR A 242 -4.76 6.93 -23.83
CA TYR A 242 -3.54 7.62 -23.37
C TYR A 242 -3.57 7.94 -21.87
N GLU A 243 -4.72 7.85 -21.20
CA GLU A 243 -4.88 8.01 -19.75
C GLU A 243 -4.74 6.67 -18.99
N VAL A 244 -4.46 5.55 -19.69
CA VAL A 244 -4.18 4.25 -19.05
C VAL A 244 -3.05 4.31 -18.01
N PRO A 245 -1.91 5.00 -18.25
CA PRO A 245 -0.87 5.14 -17.24
C PRO A 245 -1.36 5.83 -15.96
N LEU A 246 -2.28 6.80 -16.08
CA LEU A 246 -2.88 7.47 -14.93
C LEU A 246 -3.72 6.47 -14.12
N PHE A 247 -4.58 5.70 -14.77
CA PHE A 247 -5.38 4.66 -14.13
C PHE A 247 -4.52 3.60 -13.43
N MET A 248 -3.48 3.09 -14.11
CA MET A 248 -2.55 2.13 -13.51
C MET A 248 -1.83 2.72 -12.30
N GLY A 249 -1.44 4.00 -12.37
CA GLY A 249 -0.86 4.73 -11.24
C GLY A 249 -1.83 4.85 -10.06
N THR A 250 -3.10 5.21 -10.31
CA THR A 250 -4.14 5.24 -9.27
C THR A 250 -4.36 3.86 -8.66
N PHE A 251 -4.35 2.79 -9.47
CA PHE A 251 -4.50 1.42 -9.01
C PHE A 251 -3.33 0.97 -8.13
N LEU A 252 -2.10 1.28 -8.54
CA LEU A 252 -0.90 1.00 -7.75
C LEU A 252 -0.89 1.80 -6.43
N PHE A 253 -1.36 3.05 -6.46
CA PHE A 253 -1.55 3.86 -5.25
C PHE A 253 -2.61 3.25 -4.31
N ALA A 254 -3.73 2.75 -4.84
CA ALA A 254 -4.72 2.05 -4.04
C ALA A 254 -4.17 0.77 -3.42
N SER A 255 -3.36 0.02 -4.18
CA SER A 255 -2.71 -1.22 -3.75
C SER A 255 -1.51 -1.00 -2.82
N LEU A 256 -1.36 0.20 -2.27
CA LEU A 256 -0.39 0.51 -1.24
C LEU A 256 -0.60 -0.37 0.00
N GLY A 257 0.47 -0.62 0.76
CA GLY A 257 0.44 -1.47 1.94
C GLY A 257 1.37 -2.68 1.86
N ILE A 258 2.20 -2.76 0.81
CA ILE A 258 3.18 -3.84 0.58
C ILE A 258 4.04 -4.11 1.82
N GLY A 259 4.46 -3.08 2.55
CA GLY A 259 5.23 -3.24 3.79
C GLY A 259 4.47 -4.03 4.86
N VAL A 260 3.16 -3.79 5.00
CA VAL A 260 2.29 -4.57 5.89
C VAL A 260 2.15 -6.00 5.38
N LEU A 261 2.01 -6.21 4.07
CA LEU A 261 1.90 -7.56 3.49
C LEU A 261 3.15 -8.41 3.80
N ILE A 262 4.33 -7.82 3.67
CA ILE A 262 5.60 -8.49 3.97
C ILE A 262 5.73 -8.78 5.48
N ALA A 263 5.31 -7.84 6.34
CA ALA A 263 5.36 -8.02 7.79
C ALA A 263 4.33 -9.04 8.31
N LEU A 264 3.19 -9.19 7.64
CA LEU A 264 2.15 -10.14 8.02
C LEU A 264 2.63 -11.59 7.92
N GLU A 265 3.38 -11.93 6.86
CA GLU A 265 4.04 -13.24 6.81
C GLU A 265 4.95 -13.44 8.02
N ASP A 266 5.56 -12.35 8.50
CA ASP A 266 6.54 -12.42 9.56
C ASP A 266 5.94 -12.72 10.95
N GLU A 267 4.71 -12.28 11.19
CA GLU A 267 4.00 -12.39 12.48
C GLU A 267 3.07 -13.61 12.58
N MET A 268 3.05 -14.46 11.56
CA MET A 268 2.12 -15.60 11.47
C MET A 268 2.56 -16.82 12.26
N LYS A 269 1.59 -17.51 12.86
CA LYS A 269 1.80 -18.86 13.44
C LYS A 269 2.20 -19.90 12.40
N THR A 270 1.69 -19.80 11.16
CA THR A 270 2.01 -20.72 10.07
C THR A 270 2.39 -19.98 8.78
N PRO A 271 3.62 -19.46 8.66
CA PRO A 271 4.05 -18.68 7.49
C PRO A 271 3.93 -19.46 6.18
N SER A 272 4.10 -20.79 6.22
CA SER A 272 3.88 -21.66 5.06
C SER A 272 2.46 -21.58 4.49
N SER A 273 1.44 -21.32 5.32
CA SER A 273 0.06 -21.13 4.86
C SER A 273 -0.16 -19.79 4.15
N TYR A 274 0.71 -18.80 4.35
CA TYR A 274 0.64 -17.50 3.69
C TYR A 274 0.88 -17.63 2.18
N ARG A 275 1.92 -18.40 1.82
CA ARG A 275 2.41 -18.57 0.44
C ARG A 275 1.91 -19.83 -0.28
N LYS A 276 1.08 -20.68 0.35
CA LYS A 276 0.53 -21.89 -0.30
C LYS A 276 -0.16 -21.54 -1.63
N ASN A 277 0.34 -22.03 -2.75
CA ASN A 277 -0.30 -21.81 -4.05
C ASN A 277 -1.35 -22.93 -4.30
N PRO A 278 -2.57 -22.66 -4.81
CA PRO A 278 -3.14 -21.36 -5.22
C PRO A 278 -4.02 -20.66 -4.19
N PHE A 279 -4.31 -21.30 -3.05
CA PHE A 279 -5.30 -20.84 -2.07
C PHE A 279 -4.70 -20.28 -0.77
N GLY A 280 -3.48 -19.77 -0.83
CA GLY A 280 -2.78 -19.16 0.30
C GLY A 280 -3.44 -17.84 0.71
N ILE A 281 -3.21 -17.44 1.96
CA ILE A 281 -3.80 -16.21 2.52
C ILE A 281 -3.40 -14.99 1.70
N PHE A 282 -2.17 -14.96 1.17
CA PHE A 282 -1.73 -13.89 0.29
C PHE A 282 -2.58 -13.80 -0.99
N ASN A 283 -2.81 -14.93 -1.67
CA ASN A 283 -3.60 -14.97 -2.90
C ASN A 283 -5.05 -14.58 -2.67
N MET A 284 -5.66 -15.12 -1.61
CA MET A 284 -7.03 -14.79 -1.24
C MET A 284 -7.17 -13.32 -0.87
N GLY A 285 -6.26 -12.79 -0.05
CA GLY A 285 -6.25 -11.40 0.39
C GLY A 285 -6.11 -10.44 -0.79
N PHE A 286 -5.06 -10.63 -1.60
CA PHE A 286 -4.77 -9.75 -2.73
C PHE A 286 -5.87 -9.80 -3.80
N THR A 287 -6.43 -10.98 -4.09
CA THR A 287 -7.56 -11.14 -5.02
C THR A 287 -8.81 -10.44 -4.50
N THR A 288 -9.11 -10.56 -3.20
CA THR A 288 -10.23 -9.87 -2.55
C THR A 288 -10.10 -8.35 -2.69
N ILE A 289 -8.88 -7.82 -2.53
CA ILE A 289 -8.60 -6.40 -2.69
C ILE A 289 -8.80 -5.92 -4.12
N ILE A 290 -8.31 -6.67 -5.11
CA ILE A 290 -8.56 -6.35 -6.53
C ILE A 290 -10.07 -6.29 -6.79
N ILE A 291 -10.83 -7.27 -6.30
CA ILE A 291 -12.30 -7.30 -6.45
C ILE A 291 -12.94 -6.07 -5.81
N ILE A 292 -12.53 -5.70 -4.59
CA ILE A 292 -13.06 -4.51 -3.89
C ILE A 292 -12.75 -3.24 -4.67
N TYR A 293 -11.51 -3.05 -5.15
CA TYR A 293 -11.13 -1.85 -5.89
C TYR A 293 -11.87 -1.73 -7.22
N LEU A 294 -11.98 -2.83 -7.96
CA LEU A 294 -12.75 -2.86 -9.21
C LEU A 294 -14.24 -2.62 -8.94
N PHE A 295 -14.79 -3.23 -7.90
CA PHE A 295 -16.19 -3.04 -7.51
C PHE A 295 -16.46 -1.58 -7.18
N VAL A 296 -15.73 -0.99 -6.23
CA VAL A 296 -15.87 0.42 -5.83
C VAL A 296 -15.66 1.35 -7.03
N GLY A 297 -14.65 1.10 -7.85
CA GLY A 297 -14.37 1.88 -9.05
C GLY A 297 -15.51 1.86 -10.07
N VAL A 298 -16.03 0.66 -10.38
CA VAL A 298 -17.10 0.47 -11.36
C VAL A 298 -18.41 1.08 -10.87
N ILE A 299 -18.82 0.79 -9.63
CA ILE A 299 -20.10 1.30 -9.10
C ILE A 299 -20.05 2.82 -8.89
N GLY A 300 -18.91 3.36 -8.46
CA GLY A 300 -18.73 4.79 -8.26
C GLY A 300 -18.78 5.53 -9.60
N TYR A 301 -18.08 5.01 -10.61
CA TYR A 301 -18.15 5.58 -11.96
C TYR A 301 -19.53 5.40 -12.59
N TYR A 302 -20.24 4.31 -12.28
CA TYR A 302 -21.62 4.12 -12.73
C TYR A 302 -22.57 5.16 -12.17
N LYS A 303 -22.48 5.46 -10.87
CA LYS A 303 -23.41 6.40 -10.23
C LYS A 303 -23.18 7.85 -10.68
N TYR A 304 -21.90 8.26 -10.78
CA TYR A 304 -21.52 9.66 -10.95
C TYR A 304 -20.99 10.00 -12.36
N GLY A 305 -20.59 9.02 -13.17
CA GLY A 305 -20.09 9.23 -14.54
C GLY A 305 -18.96 10.26 -14.62
N GLN A 306 -19.09 11.23 -15.52
CA GLN A 306 -18.13 12.33 -15.66
C GLN A 306 -18.10 13.31 -14.47
N LEU A 307 -19.05 13.24 -13.54
CA LEU A 307 -19.07 14.08 -12.34
C LEU A 307 -18.19 13.52 -11.21
N VAL A 308 -17.62 12.31 -11.36
CA VAL A 308 -16.68 11.77 -10.37
C VAL A 308 -15.53 12.76 -10.13
N GLU A 309 -15.34 13.11 -8.85
CA GLU A 309 -14.23 13.93 -8.39
C GLU A 309 -13.03 13.04 -7.99
N GLY A 310 -11.91 13.67 -7.58
CA GLY A 310 -10.66 12.96 -7.28
C GLY A 310 -10.79 11.88 -6.18
N SER A 311 -11.80 12.01 -5.32
CA SER A 311 -12.24 10.92 -4.46
C SER A 311 -13.76 10.92 -4.34
N ILE A 312 -14.36 9.73 -4.25
CA ILE A 312 -15.82 9.57 -4.25
C ILE A 312 -16.51 10.19 -3.03
N THR A 313 -15.78 10.45 -1.94
CA THR A 313 -16.35 11.13 -0.76
C THR A 313 -16.79 12.55 -1.09
N LEU A 314 -16.12 13.19 -2.05
CA LEU A 314 -16.45 14.55 -2.50
C LEU A 314 -17.75 14.60 -3.32
N ASN A 315 -18.23 13.44 -3.79
CA ASN A 315 -19.46 13.30 -4.55
C ASN A 315 -20.70 13.02 -3.66
N ILE A 316 -20.53 12.94 -2.33
CA ILE A 316 -21.65 12.75 -1.40
C ILE A 316 -22.53 14.03 -1.39
N PRO A 317 -23.87 13.92 -1.42
CA PRO A 317 -24.76 15.08 -1.37
C PRO A 317 -24.50 15.94 -0.13
N LYS A 318 -24.48 17.26 -0.33
CA LYS A 318 -24.15 18.25 0.73
C LYS A 318 -25.36 18.68 1.56
N ASP A 319 -26.57 18.33 1.10
CA ASP A 319 -27.85 18.86 1.59
C ASP A 319 -28.78 17.76 2.16
N ASP A 320 -28.28 16.54 2.39
CA ASP A 320 -29.03 15.45 3.04
C ASP A 320 -28.90 15.60 4.57
N PRO A 321 -30.00 15.61 5.34
CA PRO A 321 -30.01 15.91 6.78
C PRO A 321 -29.24 14.94 7.69
#